data_AF-A0A166CGK8-F1
#
_entry.id   AF-A0A166CGK8-F1
#
_cell.length_a   1.000
_cell.length_b   1.000
_cell.length_c   1.000
_cell.angle_alpha   90.00
_cell.angle_beta   90.00
_cell.angle_gamma   90.00
#
_symmetry.space_group_name_H-M   'P 1'
#
loop_
_entity.id
_entity.type
_entity.pdbx_description
1 polymer ?
#
loop_
_entity_poly.entity_id
_entity_poly.type
_entity_poly.pdbx_seq_one_letter_code
_entity_poly.pdbx_strand_id
1 'polypeptide(L)'
;MTNFVPAAAAEAPALPAITTNTDDALRQITTALGVPRDVLPSKGQIDHTWSNLPRLLEMIPTELRDERLIRLCVAISSGLFDSALNYIWNITIVELRRKVVQFGLPIVGQLTSQSLDERKLSEMMDHELLKLCYELSLVSEDGYFKLDQCRSIRNNFSAAHPAVGKLDEDEVVNFISRCTRSALSTADVPAGVNFTELVSSIKAAAFNEDQKEYWIGAILNTHVAQRELIATAVHGIFCDEASGQGARTNCINLFRPIIKHDSVPSKVVDQHQSYIGKGVEVKAAASRDFFTQLGLLDLLPEAERHSIISKACDRLSSVHNGTDNFYNEPPFAARLLEIVENAAVPSSVTQKFVETVISCAIGNQYGDAWGARADYRAIIKHFTPRELEVMFALQNSSILVGRKINSYTNCAKRFAGLVRMFSQTNIPTTLQTVYNSWISYSNQHGYL
;
A
#
# COMPACT_ATOMS: atom_id res chain seq x y z
N MET A 1 -6.59 19.27 -9.11
CA MET A 1 -7.81 19.62 -8.37
C MET A 1 -8.89 18.67 -8.81
N THR A 2 -8.88 17.45 -8.27
CA THR A 2 -9.91 16.45 -8.52
C THR A 2 -11.07 16.76 -7.60
N ASN A 3 -12.23 17.04 -8.20
CA ASN A 3 -13.47 17.27 -7.50
C ASN A 3 -13.82 16.02 -6.70
N PHE A 4 -13.64 16.09 -5.38
CA PHE A 4 -14.39 15.25 -4.46
C PHE A 4 -15.86 15.52 -4.75
N VAL A 5 -16.54 14.57 -5.39
CA VAL A 5 -18.01 14.54 -5.35
C VAL A 5 -18.33 14.04 -3.94
N PRO A 6 -18.85 14.90 -3.04
CA PRO A 6 -19.28 14.41 -1.74
C PRO A 6 -20.38 13.38 -1.99
N ALA A 7 -20.29 12.23 -1.32
CA ALA A 7 -21.39 11.28 -1.27
C ALA A 7 -22.66 12.07 -0.92
N ALA A 8 -23.69 11.96 -1.75
CA ALA A 8 -24.95 12.69 -1.54
C ALA A 8 -25.40 12.45 -0.10
N ALA A 9 -25.52 13.54 0.68
CA ALA A 9 -26.04 13.45 2.04
C ALA A 9 -27.42 12.79 1.95
N ALA A 10 -27.57 11.64 2.61
CA ALA A 10 -28.84 10.93 2.63
C ALA A 10 -29.88 11.86 3.27
N GLU A 11 -30.97 12.15 2.56
CA GLU A 11 -32.01 13.05 3.07
C GLU A 11 -32.57 12.48 4.40
N ALA A 12 -32.68 13.36 5.42
CA ALA A 12 -33.17 12.97 6.73
C ALA A 12 -34.60 12.41 6.59
N PRO A 13 -34.89 11.19 7.10
CA PRO A 13 -36.21 10.61 6.95
C PRO A 13 -37.24 11.46 7.70
N ALA A 14 -38.29 11.89 7.00
CA ALA A 14 -39.44 12.57 7.61
C ALA A 14 -40.28 11.56 8.41
N LEU A 15 -39.95 11.40 9.69
CA LEU A 15 -40.74 10.56 10.60
C LEU A 15 -42.08 11.23 10.93
N PRO A 16 -43.19 10.48 10.98
CA PRO A 16 -44.47 11.03 11.39
C PRO A 16 -44.44 11.48 12.85
N ALA A 17 -45.36 12.37 13.24
CA ALA A 17 -45.59 12.61 14.66
C ALA A 17 -46.05 11.31 15.34
N ILE A 18 -45.57 11.05 16.55
CA ILE A 18 -46.12 9.97 17.38
C ILE A 18 -47.62 10.23 17.53
N THR A 19 -48.44 9.20 17.34
CA THR A 19 -49.89 9.36 17.42
C THR A 19 -50.27 9.91 18.79
N THR A 20 -51.12 10.93 18.84
CA THR A 20 -51.45 11.66 20.07
C THR A 20 -51.92 10.77 21.22
N ASN A 21 -52.45 9.58 20.90
CA ASN A 21 -53.06 8.65 21.83
C ASN A 21 -52.12 7.52 22.31
N THR A 22 -50.83 7.51 21.94
CA THR A 22 -49.93 6.41 22.37
C THR A 22 -49.78 6.34 23.89
N ASP A 23 -49.63 7.48 24.57
CA ASP A 23 -49.53 7.50 26.05
C ASP A 23 -50.83 7.03 26.72
N ASP A 24 -51.98 7.36 26.15
CA ASP A 24 -53.28 6.89 26.64
C ASP A 24 -53.41 5.37 26.52
N ALA A 25 -52.97 4.79 25.40
CA ALA A 25 -52.94 3.34 25.22
C ALA A 25 -52.01 2.67 26.24
N LEU A 26 -50.82 3.21 26.48
CA LEU A 26 -49.89 2.69 27.49
C LEU A 26 -50.48 2.78 28.91
N ARG A 27 -51.19 3.87 29.24
CA ARG A 27 -51.92 4.02 30.51
C ARG A 27 -53.04 3.00 30.66
N GLN A 28 -53.81 2.75 29.61
CA GLN A 28 -54.87 1.75 29.63
C GLN A 28 -54.31 0.34 29.85
N ILE A 29 -53.22 -0.03 29.16
CA ILE A 29 -52.56 -1.34 29.32
C ILE A 29 -52.03 -1.51 30.75
N THR A 30 -51.28 -0.53 31.25
CA THR A 30 -50.68 -0.59 32.59
C THR A 30 -51.76 -0.64 33.68
N THR A 31 -52.83 0.14 33.54
CA THR A 31 -54.00 0.10 34.45
C THR A 31 -54.70 -1.25 34.40
N ALA A 32 -54.94 -1.80 33.20
CA ALA A 32 -55.59 -3.11 33.04
C ALA A 32 -54.78 -4.26 33.65
N LEU A 33 -53.44 -4.15 33.66
CA LEU A 33 -52.54 -5.12 34.26
C LEU A 33 -52.25 -4.84 35.75
N GLY A 34 -52.73 -3.72 36.31
CA GLY A 34 -52.46 -3.32 37.69
C GLY A 34 -51.00 -2.93 37.96
N VAL A 35 -50.27 -2.50 36.92
CA VAL A 35 -48.84 -2.15 36.96
C VAL A 35 -48.67 -0.63 36.89
N PRO A 36 -47.71 -0.02 37.60
CA PRO A 36 -47.43 1.41 37.49
C PRO A 36 -46.98 1.87 36.08
N ARG A 37 -47.39 3.07 35.65
CA ARG A 37 -47.04 3.63 34.32
C ARG A 37 -45.54 3.93 34.18
N ASP A 38 -44.83 4.17 35.28
CA ASP A 38 -43.40 4.49 35.31
C ASP A 38 -42.49 3.27 35.11
N VAL A 39 -43.06 2.07 34.94
CA VAL A 39 -42.33 0.89 34.42
C VAL A 39 -41.83 1.15 32.99
N LEU A 40 -42.54 1.98 32.22
CA LEU A 40 -42.12 2.47 30.92
C LEU A 40 -41.71 3.95 30.99
N PRO A 41 -40.85 4.44 30.08
CA PRO A 41 -40.47 5.85 30.00
C PRO A 41 -41.68 6.78 29.93
N SER A 42 -41.53 7.98 30.48
CA SER A 42 -42.57 8.99 30.42
C SER A 42 -42.78 9.49 28.98
N LYS A 43 -43.94 10.10 28.71
CA LYS A 43 -44.23 10.69 27.40
C LYS A 43 -43.16 11.70 26.96
N GLY A 44 -42.66 12.53 27.87
CA GLY A 44 -41.59 13.50 27.56
C GLY A 44 -40.29 12.83 27.11
N GLN A 45 -39.90 11.72 27.74
CA GLN A 45 -38.72 10.95 27.35
C GLN A 45 -38.91 10.32 25.96
N ILE A 46 -40.09 9.77 25.69
CA ILE A 46 -40.45 9.18 24.38
C ILE A 46 -40.41 10.26 23.29
N ASP A 47 -41.05 11.40 23.52
CA ASP A 47 -41.11 12.52 22.58
C ASP A 47 -39.72 13.11 22.31
N HIS A 48 -38.88 13.24 23.36
CA HIS A 48 -37.50 13.71 23.21
C HIS A 48 -36.65 12.76 22.38
N THR A 49 -36.66 11.44 22.68
CA THR A 49 -35.95 10.44 21.88
C THR A 49 -36.43 10.44 20.42
N TRP A 50 -37.74 10.53 20.20
CA TRP A 50 -38.34 10.56 18.86
C TRP A 50 -37.90 11.79 18.05
N SER A 51 -37.89 12.97 18.68
CA SER A 51 -37.49 14.22 18.02
C SER A 51 -36.02 14.22 17.59
N ASN A 52 -35.15 13.48 18.29
CA ASN A 52 -33.73 13.34 17.95
C ASN A 52 -33.47 12.31 16.84
N LEU A 53 -34.40 11.37 16.64
CA LEU A 53 -34.19 10.21 15.77
C LEU A 53 -33.92 10.58 14.30
N PRO A 54 -34.61 11.55 13.66
CA PRO A 54 -34.34 11.91 12.26
C PRO A 54 -32.87 12.25 11.99
N ARG A 55 -32.24 13.03 12.88
CA ARG A 55 -30.81 13.39 12.78
C ARG A 55 -29.89 12.16 12.86
N LEU A 56 -30.24 11.19 13.69
CA LEU A 56 -29.45 9.96 13.85
C LEU A 56 -29.62 9.04 12.63
N LEU A 57 -30.83 8.94 12.09
CA LEU A 57 -31.15 8.12 10.93
C LEU A 57 -30.60 8.70 9.61
N GLU A 58 -30.43 10.02 9.53
CA GLU A 58 -29.76 10.70 8.41
C GLU A 58 -28.35 10.13 8.18
N MET A 59 -27.64 9.76 9.25
CA MET A 59 -26.30 9.18 9.18
C MET A 59 -26.27 7.73 8.67
N ILE A 60 -27.43 7.07 8.58
CA ILE A 60 -27.56 5.69 8.13
C ILE A 60 -27.88 5.68 6.62
N PRO A 61 -27.01 5.09 5.78
CA PRO A 61 -27.26 4.91 4.35
C PRO A 61 -28.57 4.18 4.08
N THR A 62 -29.21 4.52 2.96
CA THR A 62 -30.51 3.98 2.55
C THR A 62 -30.51 2.45 2.45
N GLU A 63 -29.39 1.85 2.09
CA GLU A 63 -29.22 0.41 1.91
C GLU A 63 -29.26 -0.36 3.24
N LEU A 64 -29.00 0.33 4.36
CA LEU A 64 -29.04 -0.24 5.70
C LEU A 64 -30.38 -0.01 6.41
N ARG A 65 -31.33 0.70 5.78
CA ARG A 65 -32.66 1.00 6.33
C ARG A 65 -33.63 -0.17 6.11
N ASP A 66 -33.41 -1.28 6.80
CA ASP A 66 -34.22 -2.49 6.71
C ASP A 66 -35.34 -2.59 7.77
N GLU A 67 -36.01 -3.75 7.84
CA GLU A 67 -37.10 -4.01 8.79
C GLU A 67 -36.73 -3.78 10.26
N ARG A 68 -35.46 -3.93 10.65
CA ARG A 68 -34.99 -3.72 12.03
C ARG A 68 -35.04 -2.25 12.39
N LEU A 69 -34.80 -1.36 11.43
CA LEU A 69 -34.90 0.09 11.63
C LEU A 69 -36.36 0.54 11.83
N ILE A 70 -37.30 -0.12 11.15
CA ILE A 70 -38.73 0.08 11.38
C ILE A 70 -39.09 -0.37 12.80
N ARG A 71 -38.65 -1.57 13.22
CA ARG A 71 -38.88 -2.08 14.57
C ARG A 71 -38.24 -1.20 15.65
N LEU A 72 -37.07 -0.62 15.38
CA LEU A 72 -36.45 0.41 16.23
C LEU A 72 -37.39 1.60 16.44
N CYS A 73 -37.92 2.17 15.36
CA CYS A 73 -38.83 3.31 15.44
C CYS A 73 -40.10 2.94 16.25
N VAL A 74 -40.72 1.80 15.96
CA VAL A 74 -41.91 1.34 16.71
C VAL A 74 -41.60 1.15 18.20
N ALA A 75 -40.47 0.54 18.53
CA ALA A 75 -40.03 0.35 19.92
C ALA A 75 -39.83 1.70 20.64
N ILE A 76 -39.18 2.68 20.02
CA ILE A 76 -39.02 4.03 20.59
C ILE A 76 -40.37 4.69 20.80
N SER A 77 -41.26 4.66 19.80
CA SER A 77 -42.57 5.31 19.87
C SER A 77 -43.47 4.75 20.97
N SER A 78 -43.22 3.51 21.39
CA SER A 78 -43.97 2.81 22.46
C SER A 78 -43.24 2.80 23.81
N GLY A 79 -42.06 3.41 23.91
CA GLY A 79 -41.24 3.45 25.13
C GLY A 79 -40.47 2.16 25.43
N LEU A 80 -40.37 1.22 24.50
CA LEU A 80 -39.58 -0.02 24.65
C LEU A 80 -38.10 0.24 24.31
N PHE A 81 -37.43 1.02 25.16
CA PHE A 81 -36.05 1.47 24.95
C PHE A 81 -35.04 0.32 24.93
N ASP A 82 -35.21 -0.68 25.77
CA ASP A 82 -34.42 -1.92 25.79
C ASP A 82 -34.48 -2.65 24.43
N SER A 83 -35.68 -2.77 23.86
CA SER A 83 -35.90 -3.38 22.55
C SER A 83 -35.30 -2.54 21.45
N ALA A 84 -35.41 -1.20 21.55
CA ALA A 84 -34.79 -0.28 20.62
C ALA A 84 -33.26 -0.46 20.56
N LEU A 85 -32.58 -0.52 21.72
CA LEU A 85 -31.14 -0.78 21.78
C LEU A 85 -30.76 -2.10 21.10
N ASN A 86 -31.54 -3.16 21.30
CA ASN A 86 -31.28 -4.45 20.68
C ASN A 86 -31.43 -4.40 19.16
N TYR A 87 -32.41 -3.68 18.62
CA TYR A 87 -32.57 -3.56 17.17
C TYR A 87 -31.40 -2.81 16.51
N ILE A 88 -31.00 -1.66 17.03
CA ILE A 88 -29.87 -0.90 16.45
C ILE A 88 -28.53 -1.63 16.62
N TRP A 89 -28.36 -2.35 17.74
CA TRP A 89 -27.17 -3.18 17.96
C TRP A 89 -27.10 -4.33 16.95
N ASN A 90 -28.23 -5.00 16.65
CA ASN A 90 -28.25 -6.06 15.65
C ASN A 90 -27.89 -5.56 14.25
N ILE A 91 -28.38 -4.38 13.86
CA ILE A 91 -27.99 -3.74 12.59
C ILE A 91 -26.47 -3.48 12.58
N THR A 92 -25.93 -2.98 13.69
CA THR A 92 -24.51 -2.71 13.89
C THR A 92 -23.65 -3.95 13.72
N ILE A 93 -23.98 -5.06 14.39
CA ILE A 93 -23.24 -6.32 14.29
C ILE A 93 -23.28 -6.90 12.88
N VAL A 94 -24.44 -6.87 12.23
CA VAL A 94 -24.58 -7.34 10.85
C VAL A 94 -23.69 -6.53 9.90
N GLU A 95 -23.66 -5.21 10.07
CA GLU A 95 -22.82 -4.34 9.24
C GLU A 95 -21.33 -4.58 9.45
N LEU A 96 -20.88 -4.74 10.70
CA LEU A 96 -19.50 -5.07 11.01
C LEU A 96 -19.07 -6.40 10.38
N ARG A 97 -19.93 -7.44 10.44
CA ARG A 97 -19.64 -8.71 9.75
C ARG A 97 -19.56 -8.52 8.23
N ARG A 98 -20.45 -7.72 7.64
CA ARG A 98 -20.42 -7.39 6.21
C ARG A 98 -19.11 -6.72 5.82
N LYS A 99 -18.62 -5.76 6.62
CA LYS A 99 -17.31 -5.10 6.40
C LYS A 99 -16.15 -6.10 6.45
N VAL A 100 -16.17 -7.06 7.37
CA VAL A 100 -15.15 -8.14 7.43
C VAL A 100 -15.21 -9.05 6.20
N VAL A 101 -16.40 -9.40 5.71
CA VAL A 101 -16.56 -10.19 4.47
C VAL A 101 -16.02 -9.41 3.27
N GLN A 102 -16.35 -8.13 3.15
CA GLN A 102 -15.86 -7.25 2.07
C GLN A 102 -14.34 -7.05 2.13
N PHE A 103 -13.74 -7.05 3.32
CA PHE A 103 -12.28 -7.03 3.48
C PHE A 103 -11.62 -8.29 2.91
N GLY A 104 -12.28 -9.46 3.02
CA GLY A 104 -11.84 -10.72 2.44
C GLY A 104 -11.31 -11.71 3.48
N LEU A 105 -12.11 -12.73 3.80
CA LEU A 105 -11.83 -13.73 4.84
C LEU A 105 -10.47 -14.46 4.69
N PRO A 106 -10.02 -14.86 3.48
CA PRO A 106 -8.72 -15.50 3.34
C PRO A 106 -7.55 -14.62 3.78
N ILE A 107 -7.65 -13.30 3.59
CA ILE A 107 -6.63 -12.34 4.02
C ILE A 107 -6.70 -12.12 5.52
N VAL A 108 -7.92 -11.97 6.06
CA VAL A 108 -8.12 -11.85 7.50
C VAL A 108 -7.42 -13.01 8.19
N GLY A 109 -7.58 -14.24 7.69
CA GLY A 109 -6.90 -15.39 8.27
C GLY A 109 -5.38 -15.41 8.13
N GLN A 110 -4.81 -14.76 7.11
CA GLN A 110 -3.37 -14.54 7.01
C GLN A 110 -2.87 -13.48 8.00
N LEU A 111 -3.65 -12.41 8.21
CA LEU A 111 -3.31 -11.35 9.16
C LEU A 111 -3.40 -11.80 10.61
N THR A 112 -4.48 -12.48 10.96
CA THR A 112 -4.76 -12.89 12.35
C THR A 112 -4.17 -14.25 12.69
N SER A 113 -3.62 -14.96 11.71
CA SER A 113 -3.19 -16.36 11.82
C SER A 113 -4.31 -17.31 12.27
N GLN A 114 -5.58 -16.94 12.02
CA GLN A 114 -6.76 -17.72 12.35
C GLN A 114 -7.52 -18.09 11.09
N SER A 115 -7.86 -19.36 10.89
CA SER A 115 -8.74 -19.73 9.77
C SER A 115 -10.15 -19.19 10.01
N LEU A 116 -10.54 -18.17 9.25
CA LEU A 116 -11.86 -17.54 9.31
C LEU A 116 -12.64 -17.88 8.03
N ASP A 117 -13.80 -18.49 8.20
CA ASP A 117 -14.80 -18.70 7.15
C ASP A 117 -16.11 -17.96 7.54
N GLU A 118 -17.08 -17.91 6.63
CA GLU A 118 -18.34 -17.21 6.87
C GLU A 118 -19.10 -17.79 8.07
N ARG A 119 -18.99 -19.11 8.30
CA ARG A 119 -19.65 -19.77 9.41
C ARG A 119 -19.05 -19.33 10.74
N LYS A 120 -17.74 -19.42 10.90
CA LYS A 120 -17.01 -18.93 12.08
C LYS A 120 -17.24 -17.44 12.29
N LEU A 121 -17.25 -16.64 11.23
CA LEU A 121 -17.58 -15.23 11.33
C LEU A 121 -19.02 -15.04 11.81
N SER A 122 -20.00 -15.86 11.39
CA SER A 122 -21.38 -15.74 11.86
C SER A 122 -21.57 -16.14 13.33
N GLU A 123 -20.80 -17.14 13.80
CA GLU A 123 -20.85 -17.68 15.16
C GLU A 123 -19.97 -16.86 16.15
N MET A 124 -19.10 -15.99 15.66
CA MET A 124 -18.16 -15.18 16.45
C MET A 124 -18.88 -14.23 17.41
N MET A 125 -18.42 -14.17 18.66
CA MET A 125 -19.04 -13.33 19.69
C MET A 125 -18.80 -11.83 19.41
N ASP A 126 -19.74 -10.97 19.82
CA ASP A 126 -19.69 -9.53 19.52
C ASP A 126 -18.37 -8.86 19.97
N HIS A 127 -17.82 -9.26 21.11
CA HIS A 127 -16.55 -8.70 21.60
C HIS A 127 -15.34 -9.10 20.73
N GLU A 128 -15.33 -10.33 20.21
CA GLU A 128 -14.31 -10.81 19.29
C GLU A 128 -14.43 -10.11 17.94
N LEU A 129 -15.67 -9.92 17.46
CA LEU A 129 -15.93 -9.19 16.22
C LEU A 129 -15.46 -7.73 16.31
N LEU A 130 -15.75 -7.04 17.41
CA LEU A 130 -15.31 -5.65 17.62
C LEU A 130 -13.78 -5.57 17.62
N LYS A 131 -13.12 -6.48 18.33
CA LYS A 131 -11.66 -6.53 18.38
C LYS A 131 -11.07 -6.81 17.00
N LEU A 132 -11.66 -7.76 16.25
CA LEU A 132 -11.25 -8.05 14.88
C LEU A 132 -11.41 -6.82 13.97
N CYS A 133 -12.56 -6.13 14.05
CA CYS A 133 -12.78 -4.91 13.25
C CYS A 133 -11.77 -3.81 13.60
N TYR A 134 -11.37 -3.68 14.86
CA TYR A 134 -10.32 -2.76 15.28
C TYR A 134 -8.94 -3.18 14.74
N GLU A 135 -8.56 -4.45 14.88
CA GLU A 135 -7.29 -4.98 14.35
C GLU A 135 -7.19 -4.83 12.82
N LEU A 136 -8.31 -4.96 12.11
CA LEU A 136 -8.42 -4.73 10.67
C LEU A 136 -8.59 -3.27 10.28
N SER A 137 -8.56 -2.33 11.24
CA SER A 137 -8.79 -0.89 11.02
C SER A 137 -10.12 -0.56 10.32
N LEU A 138 -11.13 -1.43 10.47
CA LEU A 138 -12.51 -1.22 9.98
C LEU A 138 -13.31 -0.31 10.92
N VAL A 139 -12.84 -0.16 12.15
CA VAL A 139 -13.36 0.74 13.19
C VAL A 139 -12.16 1.44 13.83
N SER A 140 -12.27 2.76 14.06
CA SER A 140 -11.23 3.53 14.76
C SER A 140 -11.09 3.12 16.23
N GLU A 141 -10.00 3.52 16.88
CA GLU A 141 -9.82 3.28 18.32
C GLU A 141 -10.96 3.89 19.16
N ASP A 142 -11.35 5.13 18.85
CA ASP A 142 -12.49 5.80 19.48
C ASP A 142 -13.82 5.08 19.20
N GLY A 143 -14.01 4.60 17.96
CA GLY A 143 -15.17 3.81 17.59
C GLY A 143 -15.25 2.48 18.34
N TYR A 144 -14.12 1.78 18.46
CA TYR A 144 -14.01 0.52 19.20
C TYR A 144 -14.35 0.73 20.67
N PHE A 145 -13.77 1.76 21.30
CA PHE A 145 -14.07 2.12 22.68
C PHE A 145 -15.56 2.40 22.90
N LYS A 146 -16.18 3.19 22.02
CA LYS A 146 -17.61 3.52 22.12
C LYS A 146 -18.53 2.32 21.88
N LEU A 147 -18.20 1.46 20.91
CA LEU A 147 -18.99 0.27 20.61
C LEU A 147 -18.87 -0.79 21.72
N ASP A 148 -17.70 -0.95 22.35
CA ASP A 148 -17.56 -1.86 23.49
C ASP A 148 -18.34 -1.39 24.73
N GLN A 149 -18.45 -0.08 24.94
CA GLN A 149 -19.38 0.47 25.92
C GLN A 149 -20.84 0.13 25.56
N CYS A 150 -21.25 0.30 24.30
CA CYS A 150 -22.60 -0.05 23.85
C CYS A 150 -22.89 -1.55 24.06
N ARG A 151 -21.92 -2.43 23.77
CA ARG A 151 -22.03 -3.87 24.05
C ARG A 151 -22.30 -4.12 25.55
N SER A 152 -21.56 -3.45 26.42
CA SER A 152 -21.70 -3.56 27.87
C SER A 152 -23.08 -3.06 28.36
N ILE A 153 -23.54 -1.93 27.84
CA ILE A 153 -24.89 -1.39 28.13
C ILE A 153 -25.96 -2.39 27.67
N ARG A 154 -25.89 -2.85 26.42
CA ARG A 154 -26.86 -3.82 25.88
C ARG A 154 -26.93 -5.08 26.72
N ASN A 155 -25.79 -5.63 27.15
CA ASN A 155 -25.77 -6.84 27.97
C ASN A 155 -26.38 -6.65 29.37
N ASN A 156 -26.27 -5.45 29.95
CA ASN A 156 -26.76 -5.16 31.31
C ASN A 156 -28.21 -4.62 31.35
N PHE A 157 -28.72 -4.09 30.23
CA PHE A 157 -30.04 -3.47 30.14
C PHE A 157 -31.00 -4.17 29.15
N SER A 158 -30.60 -5.28 28.53
CA SER A 158 -31.52 -6.06 27.68
C SER A 158 -32.59 -6.81 28.48
N ALA A 159 -33.76 -7.04 27.87
CA ALA A 159 -34.86 -7.84 28.42
C ALA A 159 -34.49 -9.29 28.80
N ALA A 160 -33.34 -9.81 28.38
CA ALA A 160 -32.93 -11.20 28.60
C ALA A 160 -32.45 -11.47 30.04
N HIS A 161 -32.12 -10.42 30.80
CA HIS A 161 -31.68 -10.52 32.19
C HIS A 161 -32.41 -9.47 33.04
N PRO A 162 -32.54 -9.66 34.37
CA PRO A 162 -33.00 -8.59 35.25
C PRO A 162 -32.11 -7.36 35.06
N ALA A 163 -32.67 -6.28 34.49
CA ALA A 163 -31.91 -5.10 34.16
C ALA A 163 -31.31 -4.48 35.43
N VAL A 164 -30.05 -4.02 35.33
CA VAL A 164 -29.32 -3.41 36.46
C VAL A 164 -29.92 -2.04 36.84
N GLY A 165 -30.74 -1.44 35.97
CA GLY A 165 -31.45 -0.18 36.19
C GLY A 165 -32.47 0.12 35.09
N LYS A 166 -32.98 1.37 35.06
CA LYS A 166 -33.85 1.89 33.99
C LYS A 166 -33.00 2.65 32.95
N LEU A 167 -33.31 2.50 31.67
CA LEU A 167 -32.74 3.32 30.59
C LEU A 167 -33.50 4.65 30.49
N ASP A 168 -32.77 5.74 30.36
CA ASP A 168 -33.32 7.06 30.04
C ASP A 168 -33.17 7.40 28.55
N GLU A 169 -33.74 8.53 28.15
CA GLU A 169 -33.71 9.05 26.78
C GLU A 169 -32.30 9.39 26.30
N ASP A 170 -31.45 9.91 27.20
CA ASP A 170 -30.11 10.37 26.84
C ASP A 170 -29.20 9.18 26.53
N GLU A 171 -29.30 8.11 27.31
CA GLU A 171 -28.56 6.88 27.04
C GLU A 171 -29.00 6.24 25.72
N VAL A 172 -30.29 6.24 25.41
CA VAL A 172 -30.81 5.71 24.12
C VAL A 172 -30.31 6.53 22.94
N VAL A 173 -30.40 7.85 23.02
CA VAL A 173 -29.91 8.76 21.97
C VAL A 173 -28.39 8.59 21.79
N ASN A 174 -27.63 8.51 22.89
CA ASN A 174 -26.18 8.29 22.85
C ASN A 174 -25.81 6.93 22.26
N PHE A 175 -26.53 5.87 22.61
CA PHE A 175 -26.29 4.53 22.09
C PHE A 175 -26.50 4.48 20.58
N ILE A 176 -27.61 5.02 20.08
CA ILE A 176 -27.91 5.08 18.65
C ILE A 176 -26.86 5.95 17.94
N SER A 177 -26.50 7.11 18.52
CA SER A 177 -25.45 7.99 17.99
C SER A 177 -24.09 7.29 17.85
N ARG A 178 -23.68 6.51 18.86
CA ARG A 178 -22.42 5.76 18.83
C ARG A 178 -22.44 4.66 17.76
N CYS A 179 -23.52 3.89 17.67
CA CYS A 179 -23.69 2.85 16.65
C CYS A 179 -23.66 3.43 15.23
N THR A 180 -24.44 4.51 15.02
CA THR A 180 -24.52 5.18 13.72
C THR A 180 -23.18 5.75 13.28
N ARG A 181 -22.51 6.51 14.14
CA ARG A 181 -21.22 7.14 13.82
C ARG A 181 -20.10 6.12 13.63
N SER A 182 -19.99 5.15 14.52
CA SER A 182 -18.81 4.28 14.60
C SER A 182 -18.89 3.04 13.71
N ALA A 183 -20.09 2.65 13.26
CA ALA A 183 -20.28 1.43 12.49
C ALA A 183 -21.18 1.60 11.25
N LEU A 184 -22.28 2.36 11.34
CA LEU A 184 -23.29 2.40 10.26
C LEU A 184 -23.09 3.54 9.25
N SER A 185 -22.29 4.56 9.58
CA SER A 185 -22.05 5.69 8.68
C SER A 185 -21.08 5.34 7.55
N THR A 186 -21.27 5.98 6.40
CA THR A 186 -20.37 5.91 5.23
C THR A 186 -19.19 6.88 5.32
N ALA A 187 -19.19 7.80 6.29
CA ALA A 187 -18.33 8.98 6.27
C ALA A 187 -16.83 8.70 6.36
N ASP A 188 -16.40 7.54 6.87
CA ASP A 188 -14.99 7.24 7.12
C ASP A 188 -14.62 5.77 6.88
N VAL A 189 -15.26 5.09 5.93
CA VAL A 189 -14.86 3.72 5.54
C VAL A 189 -14.16 3.78 4.19
N PRO A 190 -12.81 3.74 4.15
CA PRO A 190 -12.06 3.52 2.92
C PRO A 190 -12.68 2.34 2.16
N ALA A 191 -13.01 2.54 0.89
CA ALA A 191 -13.67 1.52 0.10
C ALA A 191 -12.79 0.26 0.12
N GLY A 192 -13.32 -0.85 0.64
CA GLY A 192 -12.60 -2.11 0.64
C GLY A 192 -12.41 -2.60 -0.79
N VAL A 193 -11.19 -3.00 -1.15
CA VAL A 193 -10.95 -3.71 -2.41
C VAL A 193 -11.32 -5.18 -2.22
N ASN A 194 -12.17 -5.71 -3.11
CA ASN A 194 -12.40 -7.15 -3.21
C ASN A 194 -11.10 -7.83 -3.64
N PHE A 195 -10.37 -8.38 -2.68
CA PHE A 195 -9.06 -8.95 -2.93
C PHE A 195 -9.11 -10.20 -3.80
N THR A 196 -10.15 -11.03 -3.69
CA THR A 196 -10.30 -12.22 -4.53
C THR A 196 -10.43 -11.82 -6.00
N GLU A 197 -11.23 -10.78 -6.26
CA GLU A 197 -11.40 -10.19 -7.59
C GLU A 197 -10.12 -9.50 -8.08
N LEU A 198 -9.41 -8.80 -7.20
CA LEU A 198 -8.11 -8.20 -7.53
C LEU A 198 -7.10 -9.28 -7.94
N VAL A 199 -6.95 -10.34 -7.13
CA VAL A 199 -5.98 -11.42 -7.40
C VAL A 199 -6.33 -12.19 -8.66
N SER A 200 -7.62 -12.49 -8.89
CA SER A 200 -8.04 -13.15 -10.13
C SER A 200 -7.80 -12.27 -11.34
N SER A 201 -8.07 -10.97 -11.24
CA SER A 201 -7.81 -9.98 -12.29
C SER A 201 -6.32 -9.88 -12.61
N ILE A 202 -5.46 -9.77 -11.60
CA ILE A 202 -4.00 -9.71 -11.77
C ILE A 202 -3.50 -10.94 -12.54
N LYS A 203 -4.01 -12.14 -12.20
CA LYS A 203 -3.55 -13.41 -12.78
C LYS A 203 -4.14 -13.73 -14.16
N ALA A 204 -5.24 -13.09 -14.57
CA ALA A 204 -5.96 -13.43 -15.80
C ALA A 204 -5.20 -13.00 -17.07
N ALA A 205 -5.01 -11.70 -17.26
CA ALA A 205 -4.34 -11.13 -18.44
C ALA A 205 -3.66 -9.81 -18.08
N ALA A 206 -2.78 -9.30 -18.95
CA ALA A 206 -2.21 -7.97 -18.78
C ALA A 206 -3.33 -6.91 -18.80
N PHE A 207 -3.30 -5.97 -17.87
CA PHE A 207 -4.28 -4.89 -17.79
C PHE A 207 -4.15 -3.94 -18.97
N ASN A 208 -5.28 -3.49 -19.49
CA ASN A 208 -5.36 -2.28 -20.29
C ASN A 208 -5.28 -1.03 -19.39
N GLU A 209 -5.21 0.17 -19.99
CA GLU A 209 -5.06 1.41 -19.21
C GLU A 209 -6.28 1.69 -18.32
N ASP A 210 -7.51 1.44 -18.79
CA ASP A 210 -8.73 1.66 -18.00
C ASP A 210 -8.78 0.75 -16.75
N GLN A 211 -8.43 -0.53 -16.92
CA GLN A 211 -8.34 -1.50 -15.82
C GLN A 211 -7.27 -1.11 -14.81
N LYS A 212 -6.12 -0.64 -15.30
CA LYS A 212 -5.03 -0.18 -14.46
C LYS A 212 -5.46 1.06 -13.66
N GLU A 213 -6.10 2.05 -14.29
CA GLU A 213 -6.60 3.24 -13.60
C GLU A 213 -7.65 2.89 -12.54
N TYR A 214 -8.61 2.01 -12.88
CA TYR A 214 -9.62 1.52 -11.95
C TYR A 214 -9.00 0.87 -10.71
N TRP A 215 -8.09 -0.11 -10.89
CA TRP A 215 -7.48 -0.82 -9.77
C TRP A 215 -6.57 0.07 -8.93
N ILE A 216 -5.82 1.00 -9.56
CA ILE A 216 -5.01 1.97 -8.82
C ILE A 216 -5.92 2.85 -7.95
N GLY A 217 -6.98 3.42 -8.52
CA GLY A 217 -7.93 4.24 -7.78
C GLY A 217 -8.58 3.47 -6.63
N ALA A 218 -9.02 2.24 -6.89
CA ALA A 218 -9.61 1.38 -5.88
C ALA A 218 -8.64 1.09 -4.72
N ILE A 219 -7.39 0.73 -5.02
CA ILE A 219 -6.37 0.44 -3.99
C ILE A 219 -6.00 1.68 -3.19
N LEU A 220 -5.78 2.83 -3.85
CA LEU A 220 -5.39 4.06 -3.15
C LEU A 220 -6.49 4.58 -2.21
N ASN A 221 -7.76 4.28 -2.53
CA ASN A 221 -8.92 4.61 -1.69
C ASN A 221 -9.16 3.62 -0.53
N THR A 222 -8.37 2.55 -0.40
CA THR A 222 -8.39 1.67 0.78
C THR A 222 -7.62 2.29 1.95
N HIS A 223 -7.65 1.68 3.14
CA HIS A 223 -6.83 2.13 4.28
C HIS A 223 -5.40 1.57 4.20
N VAL A 224 -4.47 2.16 4.95
CA VAL A 224 -3.04 1.83 4.95
C VAL A 224 -2.79 0.32 5.15
N ALA A 225 -3.43 -0.33 6.13
CA ALA A 225 -3.21 -1.74 6.40
C ALA A 225 -3.63 -2.66 5.22
N GLN A 226 -4.72 -2.33 4.52
CA GLN A 226 -5.12 -3.06 3.30
C GLN A 226 -4.17 -2.76 2.14
N ARG A 227 -3.63 -1.55 2.00
CA ARG A 227 -2.59 -1.25 0.98
C ARG A 227 -1.31 -2.02 1.25
N GLU A 228 -0.86 -2.12 2.50
CA GLU A 228 0.32 -2.92 2.88
C GLU A 228 0.13 -4.41 2.56
N LEU A 229 -1.06 -4.93 2.85
CA LEU A 229 -1.46 -6.29 2.49
C LEU A 229 -1.44 -6.53 1.00
N ILE A 230 -2.07 -5.62 0.23
CA ILE A 230 -2.12 -5.70 -1.23
C ILE A 230 -0.70 -5.62 -1.79
N ALA A 231 0.14 -4.72 -1.31
CA ALA A 231 1.54 -4.63 -1.71
C ALA A 231 2.32 -5.94 -1.45
N THR A 232 2.13 -6.55 -0.27
CA THR A 232 2.75 -7.84 0.08
C THR A 232 2.24 -8.98 -0.81
N ALA A 233 0.93 -9.00 -1.11
CA ALA A 233 0.34 -9.98 -2.01
C ALA A 233 0.80 -9.82 -3.45
N VAL A 234 0.87 -8.58 -3.95
CA VAL A 234 1.36 -8.24 -5.28
C VAL A 234 2.82 -8.70 -5.47
N HIS A 235 3.68 -8.45 -4.47
CA HIS A 235 5.04 -8.98 -4.47
C HIS A 235 5.06 -10.52 -4.48
N GLY A 236 4.23 -11.16 -3.66
CA GLY A 236 4.10 -12.63 -3.62
C GLY A 236 3.62 -13.23 -4.96
N ILE A 237 2.67 -12.59 -5.63
CA ILE A 237 2.17 -13.01 -6.96
C ILE A 237 3.27 -12.83 -7.99
N PHE A 238 3.99 -11.71 -8.00
CA PHE A 238 5.11 -11.50 -8.91
C PHE A 238 6.16 -12.61 -8.79
N CYS A 239 6.46 -13.02 -7.56
CA CYS A 239 7.46 -14.04 -7.26
C CYS A 239 6.97 -15.47 -7.50
N ASP A 240 5.68 -15.68 -7.79
CA ASP A 240 5.15 -17.02 -8.07
C ASP A 240 5.69 -17.55 -9.42
N GLU A 241 6.06 -18.82 -9.44
CA GLU A 241 6.53 -19.52 -10.64
C GLU A 241 5.40 -19.70 -11.66
N ALA A 242 4.17 -19.85 -11.18
CA ALA A 242 2.98 -19.97 -12.01
C ALA A 242 2.55 -18.62 -12.62
N SER A 243 3.13 -17.50 -12.21
CA SER A 243 2.77 -16.18 -12.72
C SER A 243 3.35 -15.92 -14.10
N GLY A 244 2.46 -15.75 -15.09
CA GLY A 244 2.84 -15.33 -16.43
C GLY A 244 3.29 -13.86 -16.50
N GLN A 245 3.88 -13.48 -17.65
CA GLN A 245 4.44 -12.13 -17.84
C GLN A 245 3.40 -11.00 -17.69
N GLY A 246 2.15 -11.23 -18.12
CA GLY A 246 1.06 -10.28 -17.92
C GLY A 246 0.80 -9.99 -16.45
N ALA A 247 0.72 -11.05 -15.63
CA ALA A 247 0.53 -10.92 -14.18
C ALA A 247 1.69 -10.19 -13.49
N ARG A 248 2.93 -10.48 -13.89
CA ARG A 248 4.12 -9.78 -13.38
C ARG A 248 4.10 -8.29 -13.74
N THR A 249 3.70 -7.96 -14.96
CA THR A 249 3.56 -6.57 -15.41
C THR A 249 2.48 -5.83 -14.61
N ASN A 250 1.33 -6.48 -14.39
CA ASN A 250 0.27 -5.94 -13.53
C ASN A 250 0.78 -5.66 -12.13
N CYS A 251 1.55 -6.58 -11.54
CA CYS A 251 2.11 -6.42 -10.21
C CYS A 251 3.01 -5.17 -10.11
N ILE A 252 3.92 -4.97 -11.06
CA ILE A 252 4.79 -3.79 -11.10
C ILE A 252 3.97 -2.49 -11.24
N ASN A 253 2.95 -2.51 -12.12
CA ASN A 253 2.09 -1.35 -12.37
C ASN A 253 1.23 -0.97 -11.16
N LEU A 254 0.76 -1.94 -10.38
CA LEU A 254 -0.01 -1.70 -9.16
C LEU A 254 0.88 -1.31 -7.98
N PHE A 255 2.07 -1.90 -7.86
CA PHE A 255 2.95 -1.65 -6.71
C PHE A 255 3.56 -0.25 -6.72
N ARG A 256 3.94 0.29 -7.89
CA ARG A 256 4.55 1.63 -8.02
C ARG A 256 3.69 2.75 -7.40
N PRO A 257 2.38 2.87 -7.71
CA PRO A 257 1.53 3.89 -7.07
C PRO A 257 1.40 3.71 -5.56
N ILE A 258 1.33 2.47 -5.06
CA ILE A 258 1.18 2.19 -3.62
C ILE A 258 2.38 2.75 -2.85
N ILE A 259 3.60 2.45 -3.28
CA ILE A 259 4.82 2.88 -2.58
C ILE A 259 5.12 4.38 -2.74
N LYS A 260 4.59 5.01 -3.80
CA LYS A 260 4.64 6.47 -3.97
C LYS A 260 3.68 7.20 -3.04
N HIS A 261 2.52 6.60 -2.78
CA HIS A 261 1.52 7.15 -1.89
C HIS A 261 1.93 7.01 -0.42
N ASP A 262 2.44 5.82 -0.06
CA ASP A 262 2.88 5.52 1.30
C ASP A 262 4.41 5.38 1.33
N SER A 263 4.91 4.17 1.53
CA SER A 263 6.30 3.76 1.46
C SER A 263 6.34 2.24 1.24
N VAL A 264 7.52 1.66 1.03
CA VAL A 264 7.62 0.20 0.89
C VAL A 264 7.31 -0.46 2.23
N PRO A 265 6.30 -1.35 2.32
CA PRO A 265 5.97 -2.03 3.57
C PRO A 265 7.11 -2.95 4.02
N SER A 266 7.46 -2.95 5.30
CA SER A 266 8.52 -3.82 5.84
C SER A 266 8.25 -5.30 5.55
N LYS A 267 6.98 -5.72 5.55
CA LYS A 267 6.55 -7.08 5.23
C LYS A 267 7.00 -7.56 3.84
N VAL A 268 7.18 -6.66 2.87
CA VAL A 268 7.71 -7.02 1.54
C VAL A 268 9.17 -7.43 1.63
N VAL A 269 9.96 -6.70 2.43
CA VAL A 269 11.37 -7.01 2.70
C VAL A 269 11.49 -8.30 3.52
N ASP A 270 10.65 -8.46 4.55
CA ASP A 270 10.61 -9.69 5.37
C ASP A 270 10.26 -10.93 4.51
N GLN A 271 9.32 -10.77 3.58
CA GLN A 271 8.93 -11.85 2.66
C GLN A 271 10.10 -12.24 1.73
N HIS A 272 10.85 -11.27 1.22
CA HIS A 272 12.06 -11.52 0.44
C HIS A 272 13.10 -12.31 1.26
N GLN A 273 13.40 -11.87 2.47
CA GLN A 273 14.34 -12.57 3.36
C GLN A 273 13.84 -13.98 3.71
N SER A 274 12.52 -14.17 3.85
CA SER A 274 11.92 -15.49 4.04
C SER A 274 12.18 -16.44 2.86
N TYR A 275 12.15 -15.96 1.61
CA TYR A 275 12.46 -16.79 0.45
C TYR A 275 13.92 -17.27 0.47
N ILE A 276 14.84 -16.40 0.86
CA ILE A 276 16.26 -16.74 1.01
C ILE A 276 16.45 -17.75 2.14
N GLY A 277 15.91 -17.47 3.32
CA GLY A 277 16.05 -18.35 4.49
C GLY A 277 15.44 -19.75 4.30
N LYS A 278 14.42 -19.87 3.44
CA LYS A 278 13.81 -21.15 3.06
C LYS A 278 14.50 -21.86 1.89
N GLY A 279 15.49 -21.23 1.25
CA GLY A 279 16.19 -21.78 0.09
C GLY A 279 15.34 -21.87 -1.18
N VAL A 280 14.30 -21.02 -1.31
CA VAL A 280 13.42 -21.01 -2.49
C VAL A 280 14.00 -20.09 -3.56
N GLU A 281 15.05 -20.56 -4.24
CA GLU A 281 15.89 -19.73 -5.13
C GLU A 281 15.13 -19.10 -6.29
N VAL A 282 14.13 -19.77 -6.88
CA VAL A 282 13.36 -19.21 -8.00
C VAL A 282 12.56 -17.98 -7.55
N LYS A 283 11.92 -18.05 -6.37
CA LYS A 283 11.21 -16.92 -5.77
C LYS A 283 12.17 -15.82 -5.32
N ALA A 284 13.32 -16.18 -4.75
CA ALA A 284 14.34 -15.20 -4.36
C ALA A 284 14.89 -14.46 -5.58
N ALA A 285 15.15 -15.15 -6.69
CA ALA A 285 15.58 -14.54 -7.95
C ALA A 285 14.51 -13.62 -8.54
N ALA A 286 13.24 -14.05 -8.58
CA ALA A 286 12.13 -13.20 -9.01
C ALA A 286 11.98 -11.97 -8.11
N SER A 287 12.11 -12.13 -6.79
CA SER A 287 12.05 -11.02 -5.85
C SER A 287 13.19 -10.00 -6.07
N ARG A 288 14.43 -10.45 -6.33
CA ARG A 288 15.53 -9.55 -6.71
C ARG A 288 15.23 -8.78 -8.00
N ASP A 289 14.63 -9.44 -8.99
CA ASP A 289 14.22 -8.77 -10.22
C ASP A 289 13.11 -7.74 -9.99
N PHE A 290 12.15 -8.05 -9.10
CA PHE A 290 11.12 -7.11 -8.66
C PHE A 290 11.72 -5.84 -8.07
N PHE A 291 12.65 -5.96 -7.11
CA PHE A 291 13.33 -4.80 -6.53
C PHE A 291 14.17 -4.06 -7.57
N THR A 292 14.75 -4.76 -8.54
CA THR A 292 15.51 -4.14 -9.64
C THR A 292 14.61 -3.28 -10.53
N GLN A 293 13.51 -3.82 -11.04
CA GLN A 293 12.59 -3.11 -11.95
C GLN A 293 11.87 -1.90 -11.31
N LEU A 294 11.83 -1.88 -9.98
CA LEU A 294 11.23 -0.79 -9.20
C LEU A 294 12.26 0.24 -8.71
N GLY A 295 13.57 0.01 -8.94
CA GLY A 295 14.61 0.89 -8.42
C GLY A 295 14.72 0.86 -6.89
N LEU A 296 14.48 -0.30 -6.27
CA LEU A 296 14.41 -0.48 -4.82
C LEU A 296 15.55 -1.36 -4.28
N LEU A 297 16.67 -1.45 -4.99
CA LEU A 297 17.79 -2.32 -4.60
C LEU A 297 18.43 -1.91 -3.26
N ASP A 298 18.30 -0.66 -2.83
CA ASP A 298 18.79 -0.20 -1.52
C ASP A 298 18.11 -0.88 -0.32
N LEU A 299 16.96 -1.53 -0.54
CA LEU A 299 16.29 -2.35 0.47
C LEU A 299 16.91 -3.75 0.62
N LEU A 300 17.83 -4.12 -0.27
CA LEU A 300 18.52 -5.41 -0.23
C LEU A 300 19.84 -5.31 0.55
N PRO A 301 20.28 -6.42 1.17
CA PRO A 301 21.61 -6.52 1.79
C PRO A 301 22.75 -6.14 0.84
N GLU A 302 23.82 -5.55 1.38
CA GLU A 302 24.98 -5.10 0.58
C GLU A 302 25.58 -6.24 -0.26
N ALA A 303 25.64 -7.46 0.30
CA ALA A 303 26.14 -8.63 -0.41
C ALA A 303 25.30 -8.99 -1.65
N GLU A 304 23.98 -8.80 -1.59
CA GLU A 304 23.08 -9.05 -2.72
C GLU A 304 23.22 -7.96 -3.78
N ARG A 305 23.24 -6.69 -3.36
CA ARG A 305 23.55 -5.56 -4.25
C ARG A 305 24.89 -5.73 -4.96
N HIS A 306 25.93 -6.14 -4.23
CA HIS A 306 27.24 -6.46 -4.80
C HIS A 306 27.10 -7.52 -5.89
N SER A 307 26.45 -8.65 -5.57
CA SER A 307 26.28 -9.76 -6.49
C SER A 307 25.53 -9.35 -7.77
N ILE A 308 24.48 -8.55 -7.64
CA ILE A 308 23.67 -8.06 -8.77
C ILE A 308 24.52 -7.19 -9.70
N ILE A 309 25.19 -6.17 -9.15
CA ILE A 309 26.02 -5.24 -9.93
C ILE A 309 27.22 -5.96 -10.53
N SER A 310 27.92 -6.77 -9.74
CA SER A 310 29.10 -7.53 -10.17
C SER A 310 28.79 -8.45 -11.36
N LYS A 311 27.66 -9.18 -11.32
CA LYS A 311 27.20 -10.02 -12.43
C LYS A 311 26.76 -9.21 -13.66
N ALA A 312 26.16 -8.03 -13.47
CA ALA A 312 25.84 -7.13 -14.57
C ALA A 312 27.11 -6.64 -15.28
N CYS A 313 28.14 -6.26 -14.51
CA CYS A 313 29.45 -5.90 -15.04
C CYS A 313 30.13 -7.07 -15.77
N ASP A 314 30.08 -8.29 -15.23
CA ASP A 314 30.66 -9.47 -15.90
C ASP A 314 30.01 -9.73 -17.26
N ARG A 315 28.68 -9.67 -17.33
CA ARG A 315 27.94 -9.84 -18.59
C ARG A 315 28.28 -8.75 -19.59
N LEU A 316 28.30 -7.49 -19.15
CA LEU A 316 28.65 -6.36 -20.00
C LEU A 316 30.09 -6.48 -20.54
N SER A 317 31.04 -6.80 -19.67
CA SER A 317 32.44 -7.01 -20.05
C SER A 317 32.62 -8.19 -21.01
N SER A 318 31.89 -9.29 -20.79
CA SER A 318 31.92 -10.44 -21.69
C SER A 318 31.45 -10.08 -23.09
N VAL A 319 30.37 -9.30 -23.21
CA VAL A 319 29.82 -8.84 -24.49
C VAL A 319 30.76 -7.84 -25.16
N HIS A 320 31.34 -6.91 -24.39
CA HIS A 320 32.31 -5.93 -24.87
C HIS A 320 33.55 -6.56 -25.51
N ASN A 321 33.98 -7.73 -25.00
CA ASN A 321 35.14 -8.45 -25.50
C ASN A 321 34.81 -9.49 -26.59
N GLY A 322 33.54 -9.61 -27.00
CA GLY A 322 33.10 -10.48 -28.08
C GLY A 322 33.34 -9.90 -29.49
N THR A 323 33.18 -10.73 -30.51
CA THR A 323 33.43 -10.35 -31.93
C THR A 323 32.50 -9.24 -32.43
N ASP A 324 31.21 -9.29 -32.09
CA ASP A 324 30.18 -8.31 -32.47
C ASP A 324 29.80 -7.40 -31.29
N ASN A 325 30.79 -6.96 -30.53
CA ASN A 325 30.59 -6.22 -29.29
C ASN A 325 29.73 -4.96 -29.45
N PHE A 326 30.01 -4.11 -30.44
CA PHE A 326 29.34 -2.82 -30.59
C PHE A 326 27.83 -2.94 -30.86
N TYR A 327 27.40 -4.01 -31.51
CA TYR A 327 25.99 -4.27 -31.78
C TYR A 327 25.27 -4.84 -30.56
N ASN A 328 25.96 -5.66 -29.76
CA ASN A 328 25.35 -6.41 -28.66
C ASN A 328 25.45 -5.70 -27.31
N GLU A 329 26.35 -4.73 -27.13
CA GLU A 329 26.52 -3.97 -25.89
C GLU A 329 25.28 -3.17 -25.40
N PRO A 330 24.50 -2.48 -26.27
CA PRO A 330 23.42 -1.58 -25.84
C PRO A 330 22.44 -2.17 -24.80
N PRO A 331 21.85 -3.37 -24.96
CA PRO A 331 20.94 -3.92 -23.96
C PRO A 331 21.59 -4.17 -22.59
N PHE A 332 22.90 -4.47 -22.54
CA PHE A 332 23.61 -4.69 -21.28
C PHE A 332 23.97 -3.37 -20.60
N ALA A 333 24.28 -2.32 -21.38
CA ALA A 333 24.51 -0.98 -20.87
C ALA A 333 23.22 -0.39 -20.27
N ALA A 334 22.10 -0.50 -20.98
CA ALA A 334 20.79 -0.08 -20.49
C ALA A 334 20.39 -0.80 -19.20
N ARG A 335 20.61 -2.13 -19.12
CA ARG A 335 20.35 -2.89 -17.88
C ARG A 335 21.26 -2.48 -16.73
N LEU A 336 22.53 -2.16 -16.99
CA LEU A 336 23.43 -1.69 -15.93
C LEU A 336 22.99 -0.32 -15.41
N LEU A 337 22.58 0.60 -16.31
CA LEU A 337 22.00 1.89 -15.93
C LEU A 337 20.76 1.70 -15.05
N GLU A 338 19.81 0.86 -15.47
CA GLU A 338 18.59 0.55 -14.70
C GLU A 338 18.90 0.09 -13.26
N ILE A 339 19.95 -0.72 -13.10
CA ILE A 339 20.38 -1.24 -11.79
C ILE A 339 20.95 -0.13 -10.89
N VAL A 340 21.75 0.79 -11.44
CA VAL A 340 22.52 1.76 -10.65
C VAL A 340 21.88 3.15 -10.55
N GLU A 341 20.85 3.43 -11.34
CA GLU A 341 20.20 4.75 -11.37
C GLU A 341 19.58 5.14 -10.01
N ASN A 342 19.01 4.16 -9.30
CA ASN A 342 18.26 4.38 -8.06
C ASN A 342 18.87 3.67 -6.84
N ALA A 343 20.10 3.18 -6.95
CA ALA A 343 20.73 2.41 -5.87
C ALA A 343 22.22 2.71 -5.73
N ALA A 344 22.67 2.88 -4.49
CA ALA A 344 24.07 3.17 -4.22
C ALA A 344 24.94 1.95 -4.52
N VAL A 345 25.99 2.14 -5.34
CA VAL A 345 26.96 1.09 -5.63
C VAL A 345 27.75 0.75 -4.36
N PRO A 346 27.73 -0.52 -3.89
CA PRO A 346 28.52 -0.95 -2.74
C PRO A 346 30.01 -0.68 -2.91
N SER A 347 30.68 -0.28 -1.83
CA SER A 347 32.13 -0.03 -1.83
C SER A 347 32.93 -1.26 -2.29
N SER A 348 32.41 -2.45 -1.99
CA SER A 348 32.97 -3.75 -2.37
C SER A 348 32.99 -4.04 -3.87
N VAL A 349 32.15 -3.38 -4.69
CA VAL A 349 32.09 -3.58 -6.17
C VAL A 349 32.50 -2.34 -6.96
N THR A 350 32.70 -1.20 -6.31
CA THR A 350 33.00 0.10 -6.95
C THR A 350 34.14 0.00 -7.96
N GLN A 351 35.24 -0.67 -7.62
CA GLN A 351 36.38 -0.81 -8.52
C GLN A 351 36.00 -1.52 -9.82
N LYS A 352 35.40 -2.71 -9.71
CA LYS A 352 34.95 -3.50 -10.86
C LYS A 352 33.91 -2.75 -11.70
N PHE A 353 32.99 -2.06 -11.05
CA PHE A 353 31.94 -1.27 -11.69
C PHE A 353 32.54 -0.15 -12.56
N VAL A 354 33.38 0.71 -11.98
CA VAL A 354 34.00 1.83 -12.69
C VAL A 354 34.92 1.33 -13.81
N GLU A 355 35.74 0.31 -13.55
CA GLU A 355 36.60 -0.30 -14.56
C GLU A 355 35.80 -0.81 -15.76
N THR A 356 34.69 -1.49 -15.52
CA THR A 356 33.83 -2.05 -16.58
C THR A 356 33.18 -0.93 -17.40
N VAL A 357 32.54 0.04 -16.72
CA VAL A 357 31.84 1.14 -17.38
C VAL A 357 32.80 1.96 -18.24
N ILE A 358 33.96 2.33 -17.70
CA ILE A 358 34.95 3.12 -18.44
C ILE A 358 35.56 2.30 -19.58
N SER A 359 35.86 1.01 -19.38
CA SER A 359 36.38 0.14 -20.45
C SER A 359 35.44 0.10 -21.66
N CYS A 360 34.14 -0.04 -21.41
CA CYS A 360 33.15 -0.14 -22.48
C CYS A 360 32.88 1.23 -23.11
N ALA A 361 32.80 2.30 -22.31
CA ALA A 361 32.55 3.66 -22.79
C ALA A 361 33.67 4.21 -23.67
N ILE A 362 34.94 3.90 -23.40
CA ILE A 362 36.05 4.29 -24.29
C ILE A 362 36.20 3.36 -25.49
N GLY A 363 35.59 2.18 -25.45
CA GLY A 363 35.64 1.19 -26.52
C GLY A 363 37.01 0.53 -26.71
N ASN A 364 37.38 0.35 -27.96
CA ASN A 364 38.68 -0.16 -28.41
C ASN A 364 39.29 0.79 -29.46
N GLN A 365 40.45 0.41 -30.02
CA GLN A 365 41.18 1.23 -31.00
C GLN A 365 40.37 1.57 -32.26
N TYR A 366 39.39 0.74 -32.61
CA TYR A 366 38.56 0.89 -33.81
C TYR A 366 37.30 1.74 -33.56
N GLY A 367 36.72 1.67 -32.36
CA GLY A 367 35.36 2.15 -32.15
C GLY A 367 34.86 1.99 -30.72
N ASP A 368 33.65 2.48 -30.49
CA ASP A 368 32.84 2.32 -29.29
C ASP A 368 31.39 2.08 -29.70
N ALA A 369 30.59 1.46 -28.82
CA ALA A 369 29.20 1.10 -29.12
C ALA A 369 28.29 2.33 -29.12
N TRP A 370 27.95 2.85 -30.31
CA TRP A 370 27.16 4.08 -30.44
C TRP A 370 25.80 4.00 -29.74
N GLY A 371 25.13 2.84 -29.83
CA GLY A 371 23.84 2.61 -29.17
C GLY A 371 23.90 2.61 -27.64
N ALA A 372 25.06 2.37 -27.04
CA ALA A 372 25.25 2.35 -25.58
C ALA A 372 25.81 3.67 -25.02
N ARG A 373 26.20 4.63 -25.90
CA ARG A 373 26.83 5.90 -25.47
C ARG A 373 25.97 6.70 -24.51
N ALA A 374 24.66 6.77 -24.76
CA ALA A 374 23.75 7.52 -23.91
C ALA A 374 23.70 6.94 -22.50
N ASP A 375 23.63 5.61 -22.40
CA ASP A 375 23.57 4.89 -21.12
C ASP A 375 24.86 5.07 -20.32
N TYR A 376 26.03 4.85 -20.95
CA TYR A 376 27.31 5.08 -20.27
C TYR A 376 27.49 6.52 -19.80
N ARG A 377 27.09 7.49 -20.62
CA ARG A 377 27.14 8.91 -20.23
C ARG A 377 26.21 9.22 -19.07
N ALA A 378 25.01 8.63 -19.05
CA ALA A 378 24.08 8.76 -17.93
C ALA A 378 24.68 8.18 -16.65
N ILE A 379 25.26 6.98 -16.71
CA ILE A 379 25.95 6.34 -15.57
C ILE A 379 27.10 7.24 -15.07
N ILE A 380 28.02 7.61 -15.96
CA ILE A 380 29.25 8.34 -15.61
C ILE A 380 28.94 9.71 -15.01
N LYS A 381 27.92 10.41 -15.53
CA LYS A 381 27.52 11.74 -15.01
C LYS A 381 27.11 11.71 -13.53
N HIS A 382 26.68 10.56 -13.02
CA HIS A 382 26.24 10.38 -11.64
C HIS A 382 27.28 9.68 -10.76
N PHE A 383 28.53 9.57 -11.21
CA PHE A 383 29.61 9.04 -10.38
C PHE A 383 29.77 9.82 -9.08
N THR A 384 29.78 9.08 -7.98
CA THR A 384 30.12 9.56 -6.65
C THR A 384 31.59 9.99 -6.57
N PRO A 385 32.00 10.79 -5.56
CA PRO A 385 33.39 11.16 -5.36
C PRO A 385 34.33 9.95 -5.31
N ARG A 386 33.89 8.83 -4.72
CA ARG A 386 34.67 7.60 -4.65
C ARG A 386 34.85 6.93 -6.01
N GLU A 387 33.81 6.93 -6.85
CA GLU A 387 33.89 6.41 -8.22
C GLU A 387 34.77 7.29 -9.11
N LEU A 388 34.76 8.60 -8.90
CA LEU A 388 35.67 9.54 -9.57
C LEU A 388 37.14 9.27 -9.20
N GLU A 389 37.44 9.03 -7.92
CA GLU A 389 38.78 8.65 -7.48
C GLU A 389 39.27 7.40 -8.23
N VAL A 390 38.42 6.38 -8.34
CA VAL A 390 38.74 5.16 -9.09
C VAL A 390 38.93 5.48 -10.57
N MET A 391 38.02 6.23 -11.19
CA MET A 391 38.09 6.60 -12.61
C MET A 391 39.40 7.30 -12.96
N PHE A 392 39.83 8.28 -12.16
CA PHE A 392 41.08 9.01 -12.40
C PHE A 392 42.34 8.19 -12.09
N ALA A 393 42.24 7.18 -11.23
CA ALA A 393 43.33 6.23 -10.98
C ALA A 393 43.55 5.26 -12.16
N LEU A 394 42.55 5.02 -13.02
CA LEU A 394 42.64 4.06 -14.13
C LEU A 394 43.80 4.33 -15.09
N GLN A 395 44.13 5.59 -15.38
CA GLN A 395 45.24 5.93 -16.29
C GLN A 395 46.61 5.42 -15.80
N ASN A 396 46.78 5.31 -14.47
CA ASN A 396 48.02 4.88 -13.83
C ASN A 396 48.01 3.37 -13.55
N SER A 397 46.90 2.70 -13.83
CA SER A 397 46.72 1.28 -13.56
C SER A 397 47.33 0.43 -14.69
N SER A 398 47.89 -0.73 -14.34
CA SER A 398 48.41 -1.71 -15.30
C SER A 398 47.32 -2.59 -15.93
N ILE A 399 46.05 -2.42 -15.52
CA ILE A 399 44.92 -3.18 -16.05
C ILE A 399 44.59 -2.76 -17.49
N LEU A 400 43.71 -3.53 -18.13
CA LEU A 400 43.40 -3.39 -19.56
C LEU A 400 42.97 -1.95 -19.94
N VAL A 401 42.16 -1.30 -19.10
CA VAL A 401 41.65 0.05 -19.37
C VAL A 401 42.78 1.09 -19.36
N GLY A 402 43.65 1.07 -18.35
CA GLY A 402 44.82 1.94 -18.30
C GLY A 402 45.73 1.76 -19.50
N ARG A 403 46.00 0.51 -19.89
CA ARG A 403 46.75 0.20 -21.12
C ARG A 403 46.08 0.74 -22.39
N LYS A 404 44.76 0.60 -22.52
CA LYS A 404 44.01 1.15 -23.67
C LYS A 404 44.12 2.68 -23.74
N ILE A 405 43.99 3.37 -22.61
CA ILE A 405 44.08 4.83 -22.53
C ILE A 405 45.49 5.31 -22.93
N ASN A 406 46.52 4.64 -22.43
CA ASN A 406 47.91 5.05 -22.68
C ASN A 406 48.43 4.66 -24.08
N SER A 407 47.95 3.55 -24.64
CA SER A 407 48.44 3.02 -25.93
C SER A 407 47.69 3.54 -27.15
N TYR A 408 46.42 3.95 -27.01
CA TYR A 408 45.57 4.32 -28.15
C TYR A 408 45.02 5.73 -28.04
N THR A 409 45.42 6.62 -28.95
CA THR A 409 44.98 8.02 -28.98
C THR A 409 43.46 8.17 -29.04
N ASN A 410 42.75 7.31 -29.76
CA ASN A 410 41.29 7.35 -29.84
C ASN A 410 40.64 7.07 -28.47
N CYS A 411 41.16 6.09 -27.72
CA CYS A 411 40.69 5.79 -26.37
C CYS A 411 40.97 6.94 -25.41
N ALA A 412 42.17 7.56 -25.49
CA ALA A 412 42.52 8.74 -24.70
C ALA A 412 41.59 9.94 -25.00
N LYS A 413 41.28 10.21 -26.27
CA LYS A 413 40.33 11.27 -26.66
C LYS A 413 38.92 11.03 -26.12
N ARG A 414 38.42 9.79 -26.21
CA ARG A 414 37.11 9.42 -25.65
C ARG A 414 37.11 9.55 -24.13
N PHE A 415 38.15 9.07 -23.44
CA PHE A 415 38.30 9.23 -21.99
C PHE A 415 38.31 10.71 -21.59
N ALA A 416 39.07 11.56 -22.28
CA ALA A 416 39.07 13.01 -22.08
C ALA A 416 37.68 13.62 -22.31
N GLY A 417 36.94 13.13 -23.30
CA GLY A 417 35.55 13.50 -23.55
C GLY A 417 34.60 13.14 -22.40
N LEU A 418 34.80 11.97 -21.76
CA LEU A 418 34.05 11.57 -20.56
C LEU A 418 34.39 12.47 -19.37
N VAL A 419 35.67 12.78 -19.14
CA VAL A 419 36.11 13.69 -18.07
C VAL A 419 35.52 15.10 -18.24
N ARG A 420 35.42 15.59 -19.48
CA ARG A 420 34.85 16.91 -19.80
C ARG A 420 33.36 17.04 -19.45
N MET A 421 32.64 15.94 -19.22
CA MET A 421 31.24 15.98 -18.83
C MET A 421 31.02 16.50 -17.41
N PHE A 422 32.04 16.44 -16.55
CA PHE A 422 31.97 16.92 -15.19
C PHE A 422 32.25 18.43 -15.10
N SER A 423 31.45 19.16 -14.34
CA SER A 423 31.76 20.54 -13.99
C SER A 423 32.91 20.58 -12.99
N GLN A 424 33.78 21.57 -13.15
CA GLN A 424 34.96 21.74 -12.29
C GLN A 424 34.60 21.83 -10.80
N THR A 425 33.46 22.44 -10.46
CA THR A 425 32.97 22.59 -9.08
C THR A 425 32.61 21.28 -8.39
N ASN A 426 32.33 20.23 -9.16
CA ASN A 426 31.87 18.94 -8.64
C ASN A 426 33.03 17.93 -8.47
N ILE A 427 34.26 18.33 -8.81
CA ILE A 427 35.46 17.50 -8.68
C ILE A 427 36.09 17.73 -7.30
N PRO A 428 36.37 16.67 -6.52
CA PRO A 428 37.12 16.79 -5.27
C PRO A 428 38.46 17.50 -5.47
N THR A 429 38.85 18.36 -4.52
CA THR A 429 40.09 19.17 -4.59
C THR A 429 41.33 18.32 -4.85
N THR A 430 41.38 17.10 -4.31
CA THR A 430 42.46 16.13 -4.49
C THR A 430 42.62 15.67 -5.95
N LEU A 431 41.56 15.70 -6.74
CA LEU A 431 41.51 15.24 -8.14
C LEU A 431 41.64 16.39 -9.14
N GLN A 432 41.66 17.65 -8.67
CA GLN A 432 41.64 18.84 -9.53
C GLN A 432 42.83 18.91 -10.50
N THR A 433 44.02 18.54 -10.05
CA THR A 433 45.24 18.53 -10.88
C THR A 433 45.10 17.55 -12.05
N VAL A 434 44.58 16.36 -11.77
CA VAL A 434 44.38 15.31 -12.78
C VAL A 434 43.23 15.70 -13.73
N TYR A 435 42.15 16.27 -13.22
CA TYR A 435 41.06 16.77 -14.05
C TYR A 435 41.57 17.84 -15.04
N ASN A 436 42.32 18.83 -14.56
CA ASN A 436 42.84 19.92 -15.39
C ASN A 436 43.81 19.43 -16.48
N SER A 437 44.59 18.38 -16.22
CA SER A 437 45.47 17.79 -17.25
C SER A 437 44.66 17.15 -18.38
N TRP A 438 43.58 16.44 -18.05
CA TRP A 438 42.68 15.85 -19.04
C TRP A 438 41.87 16.88 -19.83
N ILE A 439 41.45 17.99 -19.20
CA ILE A 439 40.81 19.10 -19.91
C ILE A 439 41.79 19.75 -20.90
N SER A 440 43.05 19.94 -20.49
CA SER A 440 44.10 20.47 -21.38
C SER A 440 44.36 19.53 -22.55
N TYR A 441 44.44 18.21 -22.30
CA TYR A 441 44.57 17.19 -23.35
C TYR A 441 43.41 17.24 -24.34
N SER A 442 42.16 17.34 -23.85
CA SER A 442 40.95 17.44 -24.68
C SER A 442 40.99 18.67 -25.60
N ASN A 443 41.43 19.82 -25.08
CA ASN A 443 41.52 21.06 -25.86
C ASN A 443 42.59 21.00 -26.96
N GLN A 444 43.68 20.26 -26.74
CA GLN A 444 44.77 20.10 -27.71
C GLN A 444 44.46 19.09 -28.83
N HIS A 445 43.74 18.02 -28.51
CA HIS A 445 43.61 16.85 -29.41
C HIS A 445 42.20 16.68 -29.99
N GLY A 446 41.25 17.53 -29.59
CA GLY A 446 39.83 17.40 -29.91
C GLY A 446 39.17 16.22 -29.18
N TYR A 447 37.84 16.25 -29.07
CA TYR A 447 37.04 15.13 -28.55
C TYR A 447 36.22 14.50 -29.69
N LEU A 448 36.00 13.18 -29.60
CA LEU A 448 35.18 12.39 -30.51
C LEU A 448 33.78 12.13 -29.93
#